data_AF-A0A848TFP3-F1
#
_entry.id   AF-A0A848TFP3-F1
#
_cell.length_a   1.000
_cell.length_b   1.000
_cell.length_c   1.000
_cell.angle_alpha   90.00
_cell.angle_beta   90.00
_cell.angle_gamma   90.00
#
_symmetry.space_group_name_H-M   'P 1'
#
loop_
_entity.id
_entity.type
_entity.pdbx_description
1 polymer ?
#
loop_
_entity_poly.entity_id
_entity_poly.type
_entity_poly.pdbx_seq_one_letter_code
_entity_poly.pdbx_strand_id
1 'polypeptide(L)'
;MELEVLSMFPEDEVSLRQAQHILKDEHQRLQRLGAEEFVPSKLAQIVMHGFDKSVTSRATATLVALAMIGLDDIGEKMSLRRAAAVVSEYSNSDHGTTFFRRTGSEIKISKKALVGDSSDIAKNFRKHRAVAHILAAKAALSDHQKLGKDLISSSLVDQHFLSTVLYFQKRLSQVRNFADWNMWWIEVEPNSEIAKLPEPWLPKQETISNILEPWEMAGKPIG
;
A
#
# COMPACT_ATOMS: atom_id res chain seq x y z
N MET A 1 0.27 -5.22 -15.29
CA MET A 1 -0.98 -4.42 -15.25
C MET A 1 -2.17 -5.13 -14.56
N GLU A 2 -2.48 -6.40 -14.84
CA GLU A 2 -3.62 -7.12 -14.22
C GLU A 2 -3.53 -7.24 -12.68
N LEU A 3 -2.33 -7.51 -12.16
CA LEU A 3 -2.03 -7.51 -10.71
C LEU A 3 -2.21 -6.13 -10.06
N GLU A 4 -2.09 -5.03 -10.82
CA GLU A 4 -2.36 -3.70 -10.29
C GLU A 4 -3.84 -3.46 -10.09
N VAL A 5 -4.66 -3.94 -11.05
CA VAL A 5 -6.13 -3.89 -11.01
C VAL A 5 -6.66 -4.70 -9.83
N LEU A 6 -6.07 -5.86 -9.58
CA LEU A 6 -6.38 -6.72 -8.44
C LEU A 6 -6.18 -6.06 -7.05
N SER A 7 -5.36 -5.02 -6.96
CA SER A 7 -5.16 -4.24 -5.72
C SER A 7 -6.05 -2.99 -5.59
N MET A 8 -6.86 -2.69 -6.60
CA MET A 8 -7.70 -1.50 -6.66
C MET A 8 -9.15 -1.85 -6.32
N PHE A 9 -9.58 -1.44 -5.12
CA PHE A 9 -11.00 -1.26 -4.84
C PHE A 9 -11.56 -0.21 -5.83
N PRO A 10 -12.82 -0.32 -6.26
CA PRO A 10 -13.89 -1.17 -5.75
C PRO A 10 -13.75 -2.68 -5.91
N GLU A 11 -14.40 -3.37 -4.94
CA GLU A 11 -14.55 -4.83 -4.78
C GLU A 11 -14.88 -5.52 -6.12
N ASP A 12 -15.40 -4.74 -7.08
CA ASP A 12 -15.63 -5.10 -8.46
C ASP A 12 -15.23 -3.95 -9.44
N GLU A 13 -14.89 -4.33 -10.67
CA GLU A 13 -14.47 -3.41 -11.74
C GLU A 13 -15.58 -2.45 -12.20
N VAL A 14 -16.85 -2.78 -12.00
CA VAL A 14 -17.99 -1.95 -12.45
C VAL A 14 -18.07 -0.70 -11.58
N SER A 15 -18.02 -0.87 -10.27
CA SER A 15 -17.99 0.22 -9.32
C SER A 15 -16.81 1.18 -9.58
N LEU A 16 -15.68 0.68 -10.10
CA LEU A 16 -14.46 1.50 -10.33
C LEU A 16 -14.72 2.43 -11.49
N ARG A 17 -15.27 1.86 -12.57
CA ARG A 17 -15.68 2.60 -13.76
C ARG A 17 -16.74 3.65 -13.43
N GLN A 18 -17.70 3.32 -12.56
CA GLN A 18 -18.70 4.28 -12.10
C GLN A 18 -18.07 5.46 -11.34
N ALA A 19 -17.17 5.17 -10.38
CA ALA A 19 -16.45 6.19 -9.64
C ALA A 19 -15.60 7.09 -10.57
N GLN A 20 -14.90 6.48 -11.52
CA GLN A 20 -14.11 7.20 -12.53
C GLN A 20 -14.99 8.09 -13.42
N HIS A 21 -16.18 7.61 -13.80
CA HIS A 21 -17.12 8.40 -14.60
C HIS A 21 -17.59 9.64 -13.85
N ILE A 22 -18.01 9.50 -12.60
CA ILE A 22 -18.40 10.61 -11.73
C ILE A 22 -17.28 11.65 -11.61
N LEU A 23 -16.05 11.21 -11.34
CA LEU A 23 -14.91 12.11 -11.22
C LEU A 23 -14.54 12.80 -12.55
N LYS A 24 -14.70 12.10 -13.68
CA LYS A 24 -14.46 12.65 -15.01
C LYS A 24 -15.45 13.77 -15.34
N ASP A 25 -16.72 13.56 -15.05
CA ASP A 25 -17.76 14.57 -15.29
C ASP A 25 -17.54 15.82 -14.42
N GLU A 26 -17.16 15.62 -13.15
CA GLU A 26 -16.79 16.75 -12.28
C GLU A 26 -15.53 17.47 -12.76
N HIS A 27 -14.55 16.75 -13.30
CA HIS A 27 -13.37 17.39 -13.88
C HIS A 27 -13.75 18.27 -15.07
N GLN A 28 -14.66 17.82 -15.93
CA GLN A 28 -15.19 18.63 -17.02
C GLN A 28 -15.97 19.85 -16.50
N ARG A 29 -16.75 19.71 -15.42
CA ARG A 29 -17.43 20.85 -14.77
C ARG A 29 -16.42 21.86 -14.23
N LEU A 30 -15.36 21.40 -13.55
CA LEU A 30 -14.27 22.24 -13.07
C LEU A 30 -13.60 23.00 -14.22
N GLN A 31 -13.31 22.32 -15.34
CA GLN A 31 -12.71 22.97 -16.50
C GLN A 31 -13.61 24.05 -17.12
N ARG A 32 -14.94 23.86 -17.09
CA ARG A 32 -15.91 24.82 -17.63
C ARG A 32 -16.15 26.02 -16.72
N LEU A 33 -16.23 25.80 -15.41
CA LEU A 33 -16.55 26.83 -14.41
C LEU A 33 -15.32 27.59 -13.90
N GLY A 34 -14.14 26.99 -14.00
CA GLY A 34 -12.93 27.51 -13.35
C GLY A 34 -12.87 27.15 -11.86
N ALA A 35 -11.66 27.22 -11.28
CA ALA A 35 -11.41 26.77 -9.90
C ALA A 35 -12.09 27.63 -8.82
N GLU A 36 -12.35 28.91 -9.11
CA GLU A 36 -12.95 29.85 -8.16
C GLU A 36 -14.45 29.60 -7.93
N GLU A 37 -15.17 29.20 -8.99
CA GLU A 37 -16.62 28.96 -8.93
C GLU A 37 -16.97 27.47 -8.73
N PHE A 38 -15.98 26.59 -8.82
CA PHE A 38 -16.22 25.16 -8.75
C PHE A 38 -16.45 24.66 -7.32
N VAL A 39 -17.64 24.10 -7.09
CA VAL A 39 -17.96 23.30 -5.90
C VAL A 39 -18.25 21.85 -6.34
N PRO A 40 -17.51 20.86 -5.83
CA PRO A 40 -17.75 19.44 -6.17
C PRO A 40 -19.16 19.01 -5.76
N SER A 41 -19.82 18.21 -6.61
CA SER A 41 -21.12 17.63 -6.25
C SER A 41 -21.03 16.70 -5.02
N LYS A 42 -22.16 16.50 -4.32
CA LYS A 42 -22.22 15.58 -3.16
C LYS A 42 -21.79 14.15 -3.54
N LEU A 43 -22.16 13.68 -4.73
CA LEU A 43 -21.74 12.37 -5.24
C LEU A 43 -20.22 12.30 -5.40
N ALA A 44 -19.61 13.33 -5.97
CA ALA A 44 -18.16 13.41 -6.11
C ALA A 44 -17.45 13.46 -4.76
N GLN A 45 -18.00 14.19 -3.78
CA GLN A 45 -17.47 14.22 -2.42
C GLN A 45 -17.50 12.83 -1.77
N ILE A 46 -18.60 12.08 -1.94
CA ILE A 46 -18.71 10.69 -1.45
C ILE A 46 -17.67 9.80 -2.11
N VAL A 47 -17.52 9.89 -3.44
CA VAL A 47 -16.54 9.10 -4.20
C VAL A 47 -15.11 9.43 -3.74
N MET A 48 -14.76 10.72 -3.65
CA MET A 48 -13.45 11.16 -3.14
C MET A 48 -13.19 10.67 -1.71
N HIS A 49 -14.18 10.75 -0.82
CA HIS A 49 -14.06 10.24 0.54
C HIS A 49 -13.84 8.72 0.56
N GLY A 50 -14.53 7.98 -0.31
CA GLY A 50 -14.30 6.54 -0.51
C GLY A 50 -12.87 6.24 -0.95
N PHE A 51 -12.33 7.02 -1.90
CA PHE A 51 -10.94 6.91 -2.33
C PHE A 51 -9.95 7.20 -1.20
N ASP A 52 -10.15 8.29 -0.44
CA ASP A 52 -9.27 8.64 0.69
C ASP A 52 -9.24 7.52 1.74
N LYS A 53 -10.40 6.96 2.07
CA LYS A 53 -10.52 5.82 2.99
C LYS A 53 -9.79 4.60 2.45
N SER A 54 -9.94 4.29 1.16
CA SER A 54 -9.26 3.17 0.49
C SER A 54 -7.74 3.35 0.46
N VAL A 55 -7.25 4.56 0.16
CA VAL A 55 -5.82 4.90 0.20
C VAL A 55 -5.26 4.68 1.60
N THR A 56 -5.95 5.15 2.63
CA THR A 56 -5.55 4.99 4.03
C THR A 56 -5.51 3.51 4.44
N SER A 57 -6.53 2.74 4.04
CA SER A 57 -6.59 1.30 4.33
C SER A 57 -5.49 0.51 3.61
N ARG A 58 -5.17 0.85 2.36
CA ARG A 58 -4.06 0.23 1.61
C ARG A 58 -2.72 0.58 2.22
N ALA A 59 -2.50 1.84 2.57
CA ALA A 59 -1.28 2.26 3.26
C ALA A 59 -1.12 1.52 4.60
N THR A 60 -2.22 1.33 5.34
CA THR A 60 -2.21 0.52 6.57
C THR A 60 -1.80 -0.93 6.27
N ALA A 61 -2.35 -1.54 5.23
CA ALA A 61 -2.03 -2.91 4.85
C ALA A 61 -0.57 -3.08 4.41
N THR A 62 -0.06 -2.14 3.62
CA THR A 62 1.34 -2.04 3.21
C THR A 62 2.26 -1.95 4.43
N LEU A 63 2.03 -0.99 5.33
CA LEU A 63 2.92 -0.78 6.47
C LEU A 63 2.90 -1.97 7.43
N VAL A 64 1.75 -2.60 7.66
CA VAL A 64 1.68 -3.79 8.51
C VAL A 64 2.46 -4.95 7.88
N ALA A 65 2.35 -5.16 6.57
CA ALA A 65 3.12 -6.20 5.88
C ALA A 65 4.63 -5.95 5.94
N LEU A 66 5.06 -4.70 5.70
CA LEU A 66 6.47 -4.30 5.82
C LEU A 66 6.96 -4.42 7.26
N ALA A 67 6.17 -4.02 8.25
CA ALA A 67 6.52 -4.14 9.66
C ALA A 67 6.65 -5.61 10.11
N MET A 68 5.81 -6.52 9.60
CA MET A 68 5.97 -7.95 9.85
C MET A 68 7.31 -8.46 9.33
N ILE A 69 7.68 -8.09 8.10
CA ILE A 69 8.95 -8.51 7.51
C ILE A 69 10.13 -7.89 8.24
N GLY A 70 10.04 -6.62 8.62
CA GLY A 70 11.04 -5.97 9.44
C GLY A 70 11.23 -6.65 10.79
N LEU A 71 10.15 -7.08 11.44
CA LEU A 71 10.22 -7.89 12.66
C LEU A 71 10.97 -9.21 12.39
N ASP A 72 10.65 -9.92 11.32
CA ASP A 72 11.36 -11.16 10.95
C ASP A 72 12.85 -10.92 10.70
N ASP A 73 13.20 -9.82 10.03
CA ASP A 73 14.58 -9.46 9.70
C ASP A 73 15.44 -9.18 10.95
N ILE A 74 14.84 -8.70 12.04
CA ILE A 74 15.52 -8.51 13.33
C ILE A 74 15.41 -9.75 14.25
N GLY A 75 14.94 -10.89 13.74
CA GLY A 75 14.82 -12.14 14.49
C GLY A 75 13.54 -12.28 15.31
N GLU A 76 12.61 -11.34 15.18
CA GLU A 76 11.34 -11.33 15.91
C GLU A 76 10.22 -12.04 15.17
N LYS A 77 9.28 -12.62 15.94
CA LYS A 77 8.15 -13.36 15.33
C LYS A 77 7.19 -12.42 14.61
N MET A 78 6.92 -12.72 13.34
CA MET A 78 5.87 -12.06 12.58
C MET A 78 4.50 -12.27 13.23
N SER A 79 3.90 -11.19 13.72
CA SER A 79 2.54 -11.23 14.29
C SER A 79 1.78 -9.95 14.00
N LEU A 80 0.48 -10.08 13.70
CA LEU A 80 -0.39 -8.93 13.42
C LEU A 80 -0.45 -7.97 14.60
N ARG A 81 -0.47 -8.49 15.83
CA ARG A 81 -0.48 -7.66 17.04
C ARG A 81 0.75 -6.76 17.12
N ARG A 82 1.96 -7.34 16.94
CA ARG A 82 3.21 -6.57 17.03
C ARG A 82 3.38 -5.62 15.87
N ALA A 83 3.11 -6.08 14.65
CA ALA A 83 3.17 -5.23 13.47
C ALA A 83 2.19 -4.05 13.57
N ALA A 84 0.95 -4.28 14.04
CA ALA A 84 -0.01 -3.20 14.25
C ALA A 84 0.43 -2.20 15.34
N ALA A 85 1.11 -2.67 16.39
CA ALA A 85 1.71 -1.79 17.39
C ALA A 85 2.84 -0.95 16.80
N VAL A 86 3.76 -1.55 16.05
CA VAL A 86 4.83 -0.85 15.31
C VAL A 86 4.23 0.23 14.41
N VAL A 87 3.24 -0.13 13.57
CA VAL A 87 2.60 0.83 12.67
C VAL A 87 1.88 1.94 13.44
N SER A 88 1.29 1.63 14.60
CA SER A 88 0.64 2.65 15.45
C SER A 88 1.66 3.65 15.98
N GLU A 89 2.79 3.19 16.51
CA GLU A 89 3.88 4.06 16.98
C GLU A 89 4.44 4.89 15.83
N TYR A 90 4.75 4.26 14.69
CA TYR A 90 5.24 4.95 13.50
C TYR A 90 4.28 6.06 13.06
N SER A 91 2.98 5.75 12.98
CA SER A 91 1.95 6.68 12.51
C SER A 91 1.72 7.87 13.45
N ASN A 92 2.00 7.69 14.74
CA ASN A 92 1.88 8.72 15.78
C ASN A 92 3.19 9.47 16.05
N SER A 93 4.30 9.04 15.43
CA SER A 93 5.60 9.70 15.54
C SER A 93 5.77 10.85 14.53
N ASP A 94 6.82 11.65 14.69
CA ASP A 94 7.19 12.72 13.74
C ASP A 94 7.56 12.19 12.35
N HIS A 95 7.93 10.90 12.27
CA HIS A 95 8.17 10.13 11.04
C HIS A 95 6.88 9.76 10.30
N GLY A 96 5.72 10.08 10.87
CA GLY A 96 4.39 9.60 10.46
C GLY A 96 4.01 9.77 8.99
N THR A 97 2.86 9.21 8.64
CA THR A 97 2.46 9.05 7.23
C THR A 97 2.14 10.39 6.56
N THR A 98 2.85 10.65 5.48
CA THR A 98 2.67 11.85 4.66
C THR A 98 1.93 11.49 3.38
N PHE A 99 0.77 12.11 3.18
CA PHE A 99 -0.03 11.96 1.97
C PHE A 99 0.22 13.12 1.03
N PHE A 100 0.53 12.79 -0.22
CA PHE A 100 0.72 13.77 -1.29
C PHE A 100 -0.52 13.76 -2.18
N ARG A 101 -1.15 14.93 -2.33
CA ARG A 101 -2.24 15.13 -3.28
C ARG A 101 -1.80 16.15 -4.31
N ARG A 102 -1.70 15.73 -5.56
CA ARG A 102 -1.43 16.63 -6.68
C ARG A 102 -2.74 17.16 -7.26
N THR A 103 -2.87 18.48 -7.38
CA THR A 103 -3.99 19.15 -8.06
C THR A 103 -3.40 20.07 -9.13
N GLY A 104 -3.43 19.64 -10.39
CA GLY A 104 -2.73 20.34 -11.47
C GLY A 104 -1.20 20.38 -11.25
N SER A 105 -0.63 21.58 -11.19
CA SER A 105 0.79 21.82 -10.87
C SER A 105 1.07 21.88 -9.36
N GLU A 106 0.06 22.00 -8.52
CA GLU A 106 0.21 22.13 -7.07
C GLU A 106 0.34 20.74 -6.40
N ILE A 107 1.30 20.59 -5.49
CA ILE A 107 1.42 19.41 -4.62
C ILE A 107 1.04 19.85 -3.21
N LYS A 108 -0.12 19.37 -2.74
CA LYS A 108 -0.54 19.51 -1.35
C LYS A 108 -0.02 18.34 -0.54
N ILE A 109 0.70 18.67 0.52
CA ILE A 109 1.23 17.70 1.48
C ILE A 109 0.35 17.74 2.71
N SER A 110 -0.15 16.58 3.14
CA SER A 110 -0.89 16.46 4.39
C SER A 110 -0.30 15.34 5.23
N LYS A 111 0.12 15.67 6.46
CA LYS A 111 0.40 14.65 7.48
C LYS A 111 -0.93 14.24 8.10
N LYS A 112 -1.27 12.96 8.02
CA LYS A 112 -2.46 12.39 8.67
C LYS A 112 -2.03 11.11 9.37
N ALA A 113 -2.45 10.93 10.62
CA ALA A 113 -2.30 9.65 11.29
C ALA A 113 -3.07 8.57 10.50
N LEU A 114 -2.44 7.42 10.26
CA LEU A 114 -3.14 6.25 9.77
C LEU A 114 -4.02 5.72 10.90
N VAL A 115 -5.33 5.81 10.69
CA VAL A 115 -6.42 5.23 11.49
C VAL A 115 -6.04 4.72 12.88
N GLY A 116 -6.32 5.52 13.91
CA GLY A 116 -6.57 5.06 15.29
C GLY A 116 -5.42 4.37 16.00
N ASP A 117 -5.78 3.50 16.94
CA ASP A 117 -4.85 2.70 17.76
C ASP A 117 -4.44 1.38 17.06
N SER A 118 -3.59 0.59 17.71
CA SER A 118 -3.16 -0.72 17.18
C SER A 118 -4.32 -1.68 16.87
N SER A 119 -5.47 -1.57 17.56
CA SER A 119 -6.65 -2.40 17.32
C SER A 119 -7.34 -2.01 16.01
N ASP A 120 -7.48 -0.71 15.76
CA ASP A 120 -8.04 -0.19 14.51
C ASP A 120 -7.16 -0.53 13.31
N ILE A 121 -5.83 -0.42 13.46
CA ILE A 121 -4.86 -0.85 12.44
C ILE A 121 -5.02 -2.33 12.13
N ALA A 122 -5.10 -3.19 13.15
CA ALA A 122 -5.28 -4.63 12.95
C ALA A 122 -6.62 -4.95 12.27
N LYS A 123 -7.70 -4.26 12.66
CA LYS A 123 -9.02 -4.40 12.04
C LYS A 123 -9.02 -3.96 10.58
N ASN A 124 -8.33 -2.88 10.26
CA ASN A 124 -8.20 -2.39 8.89
C ASN A 124 -7.37 -3.36 8.04
N PHE A 125 -6.21 -3.80 8.53
CA PHE A 125 -5.37 -4.80 7.87
C PHE A 125 -6.17 -6.04 7.46
N ARG A 126 -7.02 -6.56 8.36
CA ARG A 126 -7.82 -7.77 8.06
C ARG A 126 -8.74 -7.64 6.84
N LYS A 127 -9.13 -6.43 6.46
CA LYS A 127 -9.95 -6.19 5.25
C LYS A 127 -9.15 -6.30 3.95
N HIS A 128 -7.85 -6.04 4.01
CA HIS A 128 -6.96 -5.98 2.84
C HIS A 128 -5.83 -7.01 2.88
N ARG A 129 -5.79 -7.88 3.90
CA ARG A 129 -4.76 -8.93 4.08
C ARG A 129 -4.63 -9.87 2.89
N ALA A 130 -5.71 -10.07 2.15
CA ALA A 130 -5.73 -10.92 0.95
C ALA A 130 -4.74 -10.44 -0.13
N VAL A 131 -4.51 -9.14 -0.21
CA VAL A 131 -3.64 -8.48 -1.22
C VAL A 131 -2.41 -7.81 -0.58
N ALA A 132 -2.11 -8.10 0.68
CA ALA A 132 -1.04 -7.41 1.42
C ALA A 132 0.34 -7.57 0.77
N HIS A 133 0.65 -8.75 0.22
CA HIS A 133 1.89 -9.03 -0.49
C HIS A 133 2.04 -8.18 -1.77
N ILE A 134 0.96 -7.99 -2.52
CA ILE A 134 0.91 -7.11 -3.70
C ILE A 134 1.15 -5.66 -3.30
N LEU A 135 0.49 -5.19 -2.23
CA LEU A 135 0.62 -3.82 -1.73
C LEU A 135 2.02 -3.51 -1.18
N ALA A 136 2.66 -4.48 -0.52
CA ALA A 136 4.04 -4.37 -0.05
C ALA A 136 5.03 -4.32 -1.22
N ALA A 137 4.84 -5.17 -2.24
CA ALA A 137 5.66 -5.14 -3.45
C ALA A 137 5.57 -3.81 -4.20
N LYS A 138 4.37 -3.20 -4.25
CA LYS A 138 4.19 -1.85 -4.83
C LYS A 138 4.97 -0.78 -4.08
N ALA A 139 5.00 -0.85 -2.75
CA ALA A 139 5.76 0.10 -1.95
C ALA A 139 7.27 -0.06 -2.15
N ALA A 140 7.76 -1.31 -2.15
CA ALA A 140 9.15 -1.60 -2.44
C ALA A 140 9.54 -1.10 -3.84
N LEU A 141 8.73 -1.39 -4.85
CA LEU A 141 8.89 -0.87 -6.21
C LEU A 141 8.94 0.67 -6.24
N SER A 142 8.05 1.36 -5.51
CA SER A 142 8.02 2.82 -5.45
C SER A 142 9.29 3.43 -4.82
N ASP A 143 9.92 2.74 -3.87
CA ASP A 143 11.18 3.18 -3.26
C ASP A 143 12.36 3.12 -4.24
N HIS A 144 12.29 2.19 -5.19
CA HIS A 144 13.24 2.06 -6.30
C HIS A 144 12.90 2.98 -7.48
N GLN A 145 11.61 3.26 -7.72
CA GLN A 145 11.13 4.17 -8.76
C GLN A 145 11.31 5.68 -8.47
N LYS A 146 11.90 6.06 -7.32
CA LYS A 146 12.47 7.41 -7.17
C LYS A 146 13.62 7.69 -8.16
N LEU A 147 14.06 6.68 -8.92
CA LEU A 147 14.91 6.78 -10.10
C LEU A 147 14.09 6.93 -11.39
N GLY A 148 13.81 8.18 -11.79
CA GLY A 148 13.50 8.54 -13.18
C GLY A 148 12.02 8.42 -13.62
N LYS A 149 11.54 9.50 -14.26
CA LYS A 149 10.23 9.59 -14.94
C LYS A 149 10.09 8.69 -16.19
N ASP A 150 11.08 7.84 -16.48
CA ASP A 150 11.23 7.14 -17.76
C ASP A 150 10.98 5.63 -17.69
N LEU A 151 10.43 5.10 -16.60
CA LEU A 151 9.96 3.70 -16.58
C LEU A 151 8.55 3.59 -17.20
N ILE A 152 8.52 3.97 -18.48
CA ILE A 152 7.49 3.61 -19.44
C ILE A 152 7.58 2.09 -19.61
N SER A 153 6.58 1.36 -19.09
CA SER A 153 6.16 0.01 -19.52
C SER A 153 7.27 -0.91 -20.06
N SER A 154 8.23 -1.32 -19.22
CA SER A 154 9.16 -2.39 -19.58
C SER A 154 8.72 -3.70 -18.94
N SER A 155 8.73 -4.78 -19.71
CA SER A 155 8.50 -6.15 -19.22
C SER A 155 9.38 -6.49 -18.01
N LEU A 156 10.55 -5.85 -17.90
CA LEU A 156 11.47 -5.98 -16.78
C LEU A 156 10.89 -5.44 -15.46
N VAL A 157 10.17 -4.31 -15.48
CA VAL A 157 9.50 -3.77 -14.28
C VAL A 157 8.39 -4.71 -13.83
N ASP A 158 7.61 -5.25 -14.77
CA ASP A 158 6.57 -6.23 -14.47
C ASP A 158 7.16 -7.53 -13.89
N GLN A 159 8.31 -7.99 -14.40
CA GLN A 159 9.03 -9.16 -13.87
C GLN A 159 9.59 -8.91 -12.47
N HIS A 160 10.24 -7.76 -12.22
CA HIS A 160 10.69 -7.41 -10.86
C HIS A 160 9.52 -7.22 -9.91
N PHE A 161 8.42 -6.62 -10.37
CA PHE A 161 7.22 -6.50 -9.57
C PHE A 161 6.71 -7.89 -9.18
N LEU A 162 6.54 -8.80 -10.14
CA LEU A 162 6.09 -10.17 -9.89
C LEU A 162 7.04 -10.94 -8.96
N SER A 163 8.35 -10.83 -9.15
CA SER A 163 9.32 -11.48 -8.27
C SER A 163 9.26 -10.95 -6.84
N THR A 164 9.07 -9.63 -6.70
CA THR A 164 8.86 -8.96 -5.41
C THR A 164 7.56 -9.42 -4.76
N VAL A 165 6.47 -9.53 -5.52
CA VAL A 165 5.17 -10.03 -5.05
C VAL A 165 5.30 -11.47 -4.52
N LEU A 166 5.98 -12.36 -5.25
CA LEU A 166 6.22 -13.74 -4.81
C LEU A 166 7.11 -13.81 -3.57
N TYR A 167 8.13 -12.94 -3.47
CA TYR A 167 8.94 -12.81 -2.27
C TYR A 167 8.07 -12.46 -1.06
N PHE A 168 7.23 -11.42 -1.16
CA PHE A 168 6.32 -11.03 -0.07
C PHE A 168 5.30 -12.11 0.25
N GLN A 169 4.75 -12.81 -0.76
CA GLN A 169 3.83 -13.93 -0.56
C GLN A 169 4.50 -15.06 0.24
N LYS A 170 5.70 -15.47 -0.15
CA LYS A 170 6.47 -16.51 0.53
C LYS A 170 6.87 -16.12 1.95
N ARG A 171 7.23 -14.85 2.18
CA ARG A 171 7.57 -14.36 3.51
C ARG A 171 6.35 -14.32 4.41
N LEU A 172 5.26 -13.71 3.95
CA LEU A 172 4.03 -13.60 4.74
C LEU A 172 3.35 -14.97 4.98
N SER A 173 3.63 -15.99 4.17
CA SER A 173 3.12 -17.36 4.41
C SER A 173 3.67 -18.01 5.68
N GLN A 174 4.76 -17.48 6.24
CA GLN A 174 5.36 -17.94 7.48
C GLN A 174 4.69 -17.35 8.74
N VAL A 175 3.72 -16.44 8.57
CA VAL A 175 2.97 -15.86 9.70
C VAL A 175 2.07 -16.92 10.35
N ARG A 176 2.06 -16.98 11.69
CA ARG A 176 1.34 -18.02 12.48
C ARG A 176 -0.13 -18.24 12.07
N ASN A 177 -0.84 -17.17 11.67
CA ASN A 177 -2.27 -17.22 11.31
C ASN A 177 -2.47 -16.95 9.81
N PHE A 178 -1.50 -17.28 8.97
CA PHE A 178 -1.57 -17.04 7.52
C PHE A 178 -2.79 -17.71 6.88
N ALA A 179 -3.16 -18.91 7.33
CA ALA A 179 -4.31 -19.66 6.80
C ALA A 179 -5.61 -18.85 6.83
N ASP A 180 -5.80 -17.97 7.80
CA ASP A 180 -7.01 -17.16 7.93
C ASP A 180 -7.07 -16.03 6.91
N TRP A 181 -5.99 -15.74 6.18
CA TRP A 181 -5.85 -14.50 5.40
C TRP A 181 -6.51 -14.55 4.03
N ASN A 182 -6.81 -15.74 3.52
CA ASN A 182 -7.32 -15.92 2.15
C ASN A 182 -6.49 -15.11 1.15
N MET A 183 -5.16 -15.20 1.25
CA MET A 183 -4.25 -14.48 0.39
C MET A 183 -4.48 -14.87 -1.06
N TRP A 184 -4.52 -13.89 -1.95
CA TRP A 184 -4.60 -14.14 -3.38
C TRP A 184 -3.28 -14.77 -3.79
N TRP A 185 -3.33 -16.08 -3.99
CA TRP A 185 -2.14 -16.86 -4.24
C TRP A 185 -1.76 -16.75 -5.70
N ILE A 186 -0.57 -16.23 -5.96
CA ILE A 186 -0.02 -16.11 -7.31
C ILE A 186 0.93 -17.28 -7.53
N GLU A 187 0.68 -18.01 -8.61
CA GLU A 187 1.51 -19.11 -9.08
C GLU A 187 2.09 -18.73 -10.44
N VAL A 188 3.36 -19.04 -10.65
CA VAL A 188 4.03 -18.88 -11.93
C VAL A 188 4.29 -20.28 -12.47
N GLU A 189 3.81 -20.54 -13.68
CA GLU A 189 4.03 -21.84 -14.31
C GLU A 189 5.54 -22.13 -14.45
N PRO A 190 6.03 -23.31 -14.02
CA PRO A 190 7.46 -23.63 -13.95
C PRO A 190 8.24 -23.46 -15.27
N ASN A 191 7.55 -23.54 -16.41
CA ASN A 191 8.14 -23.50 -17.75
C ASN A 191 7.88 -22.17 -18.49
N SER A 192 7.28 -21.17 -17.84
CA SER A 192 7.06 -19.87 -18.45
C SER A 192 8.38 -19.08 -18.56
N GLU A 193 8.52 -18.23 -19.57
CA GLU A 193 9.63 -17.25 -19.61
C GLU A 193 9.60 -16.33 -18.38
N ILE A 194 8.40 -16.13 -17.82
CA ILE A 194 8.14 -15.46 -16.55
C ILE A 194 8.84 -16.18 -15.39
N ALA A 195 8.99 -17.51 -15.38
CA ALA A 195 9.66 -18.24 -14.29
C ALA A 195 11.16 -17.90 -14.13
N LYS A 196 11.79 -17.28 -15.13
CA LYS A 196 13.13 -16.69 -15.01
C LYS A 196 13.05 -15.28 -14.41
N LEU A 197 12.37 -15.18 -13.27
CA LEU A 197 12.17 -13.91 -12.60
C LEU A 197 13.52 -13.36 -12.11
N PRO A 198 13.76 -12.05 -12.28
CA PRO A 198 14.93 -11.40 -11.70
C PRO A 198 14.79 -11.35 -10.17
N GLU A 199 15.89 -11.08 -9.48
CA GLU A 199 15.90 -10.87 -8.03
C GLU A 199 14.84 -9.83 -7.61
N PRO A 200 14.12 -10.06 -6.49
CA PRO A 200 13.09 -9.15 -6.01
C PRO A 200 13.70 -7.82 -5.60
N TRP A 201 12.96 -6.75 -5.87
CA TRP A 201 13.27 -5.44 -5.32
C TRP A 201 12.79 -5.37 -3.89
N LEU A 202 13.71 -5.66 -2.97
CA LEU A 202 13.44 -5.55 -1.54
C LEU A 202 13.29 -4.08 -1.15
N PRO A 203 12.45 -3.76 -0.14
CA PRO A 203 12.44 -2.44 0.47
C PRO A 203 13.86 -2.05 0.86
N LYS A 204 14.22 -0.78 0.70
CA LYS A 204 15.51 -0.29 1.22
C LYS A 204 15.54 -0.55 2.73
N GLN A 205 16.71 -0.95 3.25
CA GLN A 205 16.86 -1.17 4.69
C GLN A 205 16.45 0.07 5.49
N GLU A 206 16.74 1.26 4.96
CA GLU A 206 16.26 2.55 5.48
C GLU A 206 14.73 2.63 5.61
N THR A 207 13.96 2.13 4.64
CA THR A 207 12.48 2.09 4.71
C THR A 207 12.00 1.21 5.86
N ILE A 208 12.62 0.05 6.05
CA ILE A 208 12.28 -0.87 7.15
C ILE A 208 12.71 -0.28 8.49
N SER A 209 13.94 0.22 8.59
CA SER A 209 14.46 0.90 9.78
C SER A 209 13.55 2.05 10.19
N ASN A 210 13.15 2.94 9.28
CA ASN A 210 12.28 4.06 9.57
C ASN A 210 10.91 3.63 10.15
N ILE A 211 10.38 2.48 9.72
CA ILE A 211 9.11 1.95 10.27
C ILE A 211 9.31 1.42 11.69
N LEU A 212 10.45 0.79 11.97
CA LEU A 212 10.77 0.16 13.26
C LEU A 212 11.29 1.16 14.30
N GLU A 213 12.00 2.20 13.88
CA GLU A 213 12.74 3.14 14.73
C GLU A 213 11.88 3.74 15.86
N PRO A 214 10.64 4.22 15.60
CA PRO A 214 9.81 4.77 16.68
C PRO A 214 9.41 3.73 17.73
N TRP A 215 9.28 2.46 17.34
CA TRP A 215 8.97 1.36 18.24
C TRP A 215 10.19 0.95 19.09
N GLU A 216 11.38 0.94 18.50
CA GLU A 216 12.64 0.69 19.20
C GLU A 216 12.96 1.80 20.22
N MET A 217 12.80 3.07 19.82
CA MET A 217 12.97 4.23 20.70
C MET A 217 12.00 4.24 21.90
N ALA A 218 10.81 3.66 21.74
CA ALA A 218 9.83 3.55 22.81
C ALA A 218 10.21 2.51 23.90
N GLY A 219 11.36 1.82 23.77
CA GLY A 219 11.88 0.89 24.77
C GLY A 219 10.98 -0.33 25.00
N LYS A 220 10.11 -0.66 24.02
CA LYS A 220 9.18 -1.78 24.15
C LYS A 220 9.94 -3.10 23.97
N PRO A 221 9.75 -4.08 24.87
CA PRO A 221 10.56 -5.29 24.86
C PRO A 221 10.37 -6.09 23.56
N ILE A 222 11.52 -6.41 22.97
CA ILE A 222 11.74 -7.47 21.99
C ILE A 222 11.58 -8.79 22.78
N GLY A 223 10.42 -9.43 22.70
CA GLY A 223 10.07 -10.64 23.47
C GLY A 223 9.03 -11.50 22.77
#